data_AF-A0A8S3JHE1-F1
#
_entry.id   AF-A0A8S3JHE1-F1
#
_cell.length_a   1.000
_cell.length_b   1.000
_cell.length_c   1.000
_cell.angle_alpha   90.00
_cell.angle_beta   90.00
_cell.angle_gamma   90.00
#
_symmetry.space_group_name_H-M   'P 1'
#
loop_
_entity.id
_entity.type
_entity.pdbx_description
1 polymer ?
#
loop_
_entity_poly.entity_id
_entity_poly.type
_entity_poly.pdbx_seq_one_letter_code
_entity_poly.pdbx_strand_id
1 'polypeptide(L)' 'VRDASISSGTAIATFPDGAYSGHAAIYMGQDHNGIHAWDQWRGHPVSQRIIHWYGNGLSNNGDSFYVVA' A
#
# COMPACT_ATOMS: atom_id res chain seq x y z
N VAL A 1 1.69 3.55 7.48
CA VAL A 1 1.06 2.22 7.61
C VAL A 1 1.86 1.30 8.52
N ARG A 2 3.18 1.25 8.32
CA ARG A 2 4.13 0.52 9.17
C ARG A 2 3.92 0.80 10.67
N ASP A 3 3.94 -0.27 11.47
CA ASP A 3 3.82 -0.27 12.94
C ASP A 3 2.54 0.35 13.52
N ALA A 4 1.51 0.59 12.70
CA ALA A 4 0.20 1.04 13.14
C ALA A 4 -0.80 -0.14 13.27
N SER A 5 -1.69 -0.05 14.24
CA SER A 5 -2.86 -0.94 14.32
C SER A 5 -3.90 -0.47 13.30
N ILE A 6 -3.90 -1.11 12.12
CA ILE A 6 -4.78 -0.78 11.01
C ILE A 6 -5.69 -1.98 10.75
N SER A 7 -6.98 -1.72 10.60
CA SER A 7 -7.96 -2.77 10.29
C SER A 7 -7.83 -3.25 8.85
N SER A 8 -8.03 -4.55 8.63
CA SER A 8 -8.22 -5.08 7.27
C SER A 8 -9.39 -4.36 6.59
N GLY A 9 -9.24 -4.04 5.30
CA GLY A 9 -10.20 -3.27 4.53
C GLY A 9 -9.92 -1.76 4.51
N THR A 10 -8.98 -1.25 5.30
CA THR A 10 -8.63 0.18 5.30
C THR A 10 -8.04 0.62 3.95
N ALA A 11 -8.53 1.73 3.42
CA ALA A 11 -7.97 2.35 2.23
C ALA A 11 -6.59 2.98 2.54
N ILE A 12 -5.61 2.67 1.70
CA ILE A 12 -4.26 3.22 1.79
C ILE A 12 -3.83 3.77 0.43
N ALA A 13 -2.98 4.79 0.44
CA ALA A 13 -2.42 5.36 -0.78
C ALA A 13 -1.05 5.98 -0.55
N THR A 14 -0.34 6.29 -1.63
CA THR A 14 1.00 6.91 -1.58
C THR A 14 0.95 8.43 -1.51
N PHE A 15 1.70 9.01 -0.56
CA PHE A 15 1.77 10.45 -0.29
C PHE A 15 3.22 10.92 -0.08
N PRO A 16 4.07 10.96 -1.12
CA PRO A 16 5.49 11.30 -0.97
C PRO A 16 5.75 12.70 -0.41
N ASP A 17 4.84 13.64 -0.63
CA ASP A 17 4.95 15.04 -0.16
C ASP A 17 3.65 15.53 0.51
N GLY A 18 2.93 14.62 1.19
CA GLY A 18 1.65 14.93 1.82
C GLY A 18 0.46 15.09 0.85
N ALA A 19 0.68 14.92 -0.45
CA ALA A 19 -0.36 14.87 -1.48
C ALA A 19 -0.36 13.51 -2.18
N TYR A 20 -1.56 13.06 -2.59
CA TYR A 20 -1.72 11.80 -3.31
C TYR A 20 -0.90 11.80 -4.61
N SER A 21 -0.10 10.76 -4.81
CA SER A 21 0.63 10.54 -6.05
C SER A 21 0.94 9.06 -6.19
N GLY A 22 0.66 8.44 -7.34
CA GLY A 22 1.04 7.06 -7.63
C GLY A 22 -0.11 6.07 -7.51
N HIS A 23 -0.30 5.47 -6.34
CA HIS A 23 -1.12 4.26 -6.18
C HIS A 23 -2.01 4.29 -4.93
N ALA A 24 -3.12 3.58 -5.02
CA ALA A 24 -4.03 3.32 -3.91
C ALA A 24 -4.38 1.82 -3.86
N ALA A 25 -4.60 1.31 -2.65
CA ALA A 25 -4.84 -0.10 -2.41
C ALA A 25 -5.73 -0.31 -1.17
N ILE A 26 -6.21 -1.54 -0.99
CA ILE A 26 -6.93 -1.95 0.23
C ILE A 26 -5.98 -2.75 1.11
N TYR A 27 -5.73 -2.26 2.32
CA TYR A 27 -4.89 -2.91 3.31
C TYR A 27 -5.56 -4.19 3.83
N MET A 28 -4.81 -5.28 3.88
CA MET A 28 -5.27 -6.57 4.44
C MET A 28 -4.45 -7.03 5.64
N GLY A 29 -3.31 -6.39 5.89
CA GLY A 29 -2.37 -6.78 6.92
C GLY A 29 -0.96 -6.33 6.56
N GLN A 30 -0.02 -6.54 7.46
CA GLN A 30 1.40 -6.33 7.21
C GLN A 30 2.24 -7.28 8.05
N ASP A 31 3.41 -7.61 7.54
CA ASP A 31 4.41 -8.43 8.24
C ASP A 31 5.82 -7.88 7.98
N HIS A 32 6.85 -8.66 8.31
CA HIS A 32 8.24 -8.26 8.12
C HIS A 32 8.66 -8.10 6.64
N ASN A 33 7.86 -8.60 5.69
CA ASN A 33 8.13 -8.49 4.25
C ASN A 33 7.50 -7.24 3.64
N GLY A 34 6.31 -6.83 4.11
CA GLY A 34 5.58 -5.72 3.51
C GLY A 34 4.13 -5.62 3.95
N ILE A 35 3.37 -4.85 3.17
CA ILE A 35 1.92 -4.71 3.28
C ILE A 35 1.26 -5.75 2.39
N HIS A 36 0.34 -6.54 2.95
CA HIS A 36 -0.58 -7.37 2.18
C HIS A 36 -1.72 -6.49 1.71
N ALA A 37 -1.90 -6.39 0.39
CA ALA A 37 -2.90 -5.50 -0.18
C ALA A 37 -3.67 -6.16 -1.32
N TRP A 38 -4.94 -5.78 -1.45
CA TRP A 38 -5.69 -5.93 -2.70
C TRP A 38 -5.53 -4.66 -3.53
N ASP A 39 -5.11 -4.80 -4.78
CA ASP A 39 -5.08 -3.70 -5.73
C ASP A 39 -5.22 -4.16 -7.19
N GLN A 40 -5.29 -3.17 -8.08
CA GLN A 40 -5.27 -3.34 -9.53
C GLN A 40 -4.56 -2.17 -10.18
N TRP A 41 -4.19 -2.33 -11.46
CA TRP A 41 -3.77 -1.21 -12.31
C TRP A 41 -4.10 -1.53 -13.76
N ARG A 42 -3.83 -0.58 -14.68
CA ARG A 42 -4.12 -0.79 -16.10
C ARG A 42 -3.35 -2.00 -16.63
N GLY A 43 -4.09 -3.01 -17.09
CA GLY A 43 -3.52 -4.25 -17.60
C GLY A 43 -3.27 -5.33 -16.54
N HIS A 44 -3.62 -5.08 -15.28
CA HIS A 44 -3.54 -6.07 -14.21
C HIS A 44 -4.87 -6.17 -13.46
N PRO A 45 -5.51 -7.36 -13.43
CA PRO A 45 -6.76 -7.54 -12.72
C PRO A 45 -6.56 -7.35 -11.21
N VAL A 46 -7.67 -7.21 -10.49
CA VAL A 46 -7.68 -7.20 -9.02
C VAL A 46 -7.03 -8.48 -8.50
N SER A 47 -6.02 -8.33 -7.66
CA SER A 47 -5.28 -9.44 -7.07
C SER A 47 -4.67 -9.05 -5.73
N GLN A 48 -4.28 -10.04 -4.93
CA GLN A 48 -3.45 -9.79 -3.76
C GLN A 48 -1.97 -9.72 -4.16
N ARG A 49 -1.25 -8.78 -3.56
CA ARG A 49 0.21 -8.77 -3.58
C ARG A 49 0.78 -8.27 -2.27
N ILE A 50 2.06 -8.58 -2.05
CA ILE A 50 2.86 -7.95 -1.01
C ILE A 50 3.52 -6.71 -1.62
N ILE A 51 3.25 -5.55 -1.05
CA ILE A 51 3.98 -4.32 -1.33
C ILE A 51 5.16 -4.31 -0.36
N HIS A 52 6.34 -4.64 -0.87
CA HIS A 52 7.52 -4.83 -0.05
C HIS A 52 7.97 -3.55 0.66
N TRP A 53 8.45 -3.68 1.91
CA TRP A 53 9.24 -2.63 2.53
C TRP A 53 10.48 -2.34 1.71
N TYR A 54 10.86 -1.07 1.59
CA TYR A 54 12.00 -0.64 0.77
C TYR A 54 11.92 -1.10 -0.70
N GLY A 55 10.72 -1.35 -1.22
CA GLY A 55 10.52 -1.75 -2.61
C GLY A 55 10.94 -0.67 -3.60
N ASN A 56 11.16 -1.06 -4.86
CA ASN A 56 11.61 -0.12 -5.89
C ASN A 56 10.44 0.65 -6.49
N GLY A 57 10.50 1.97 -6.38
CA GLY A 57 9.50 2.89 -6.90
C GLY A 57 8.38 3.16 -5.90
N LEU A 58 7.76 4.32 -6.03
CA LEU A 58 6.76 4.84 -5.10
C LEU A 58 5.65 3.82 -4.79
N SER A 59 5.02 3.28 -5.84
CA SER A 59 3.87 2.36 -5.76
C SER A 59 4.21 0.95 -5.27
N ASN A 60 5.49 0.59 -5.19
CA ASN A 60 5.92 -0.73 -4.75
C ASN A 60 6.68 -0.70 -3.42
N ASN A 61 6.85 0.49 -2.84
CA ASN A 61 7.48 0.65 -1.54
C ASN A 61 6.40 0.83 -0.46
N GLY A 62 6.28 -0.13 0.44
CA GLY A 62 5.30 -0.09 1.53
C GLY A 62 5.48 1.11 2.46
N ASP A 63 6.70 1.63 2.60
CA ASP A 63 6.99 2.82 3.42
C ASP A 63 6.36 4.10 2.85
N SER A 64 5.98 4.08 1.56
CA SER A 64 5.33 5.21 0.90
C SER A 64 3.82 5.28 1.17
N PHE A 65 3.22 4.24 1.78
CA PHE A 65 1.77 4.14 1.96
C PHE A 65 1.30 4.67 3.32
N TYR A 66 0.22 5.45 3.25
CA TYR A 66 -0.47 6.06 4.38
C TYR A 66 -1.95 5.69 4.33
N VAL A 67 -2.60 5.73 5.50
CA VAL A 67 -4.07 5.59 5.58
C VAL A 67 -4.71 6.83 4.98
N VAL A 68 -5.75 6.61 4.16
CA VAL A 68 -6.62 7.70 3.69
C VAL A 68 -7.66 7.98 4.77
N ALA A 69 -7.74 9.22 5.24
CA ALA A 69 -8.64 9.68 6.30
C ALA A 69 -9.47 10.89 5.84
#